data_AF-A0A2V4A293-F1
#
_entry.id   AF-A0A2V4A293-F1
#
_cell.length_a   1.000
_cell.length_b   1.000
_cell.length_c   1.000
_cell.angle_alpha   90.00
_cell.angle_beta   90.00
_cell.angle_gamma   90.00
#
_symmetry.space_group_name_H-M   'P 1'
#
loop_
_entity.id
_entity.type
_entity.pdbx_description
1 polymer ?
#
loop_
_entity_poly.entity_id
_entity_poly.type
_entity_poly.pdbx_seq_one_letter_code
_entity_poly.pdbx_strand_id
1 'polypeptide(L)'
;MRILFSFLLLGISLVSIAQSREIPQPYKDYDYLSHKYEHLDENFKIHIESVKFDSIMTKYQYAPQRVDSWRDSLSVVLMGEFGNWDQQRIACNRISYSNLKTSYYLWITPEEVKQMAEKRGFKHPYRFYEYFRYHENKWDNGMKSFMEKLRKKVASVSERKDVLEMDNRSFLREALKLSPQRVKDFLELREKRMKSRVRRW
;
A
#
# COMPACT_ATOMS: atom_id res chain seq x y z
N MET A 1 -26.80 -2.76 62.49
CA MET A 1 -25.41 -3.24 62.54
C MET A 1 -25.33 -4.47 61.63
N ARG A 2 -24.51 -4.43 60.56
CA ARG A 2 -23.81 -5.56 59.90
C ARG A 2 -24.70 -6.70 59.32
N ILE A 3 -24.65 -7.16 58.07
CA ILE A 3 -23.60 -7.29 57.03
C ILE A 3 -24.39 -7.56 55.72
N LEU A 4 -24.26 -6.74 54.67
CA LEU A 4 -23.37 -6.97 53.52
C LEU A 4 -23.66 -8.31 52.82
N PHE A 5 -24.56 -8.34 51.83
CA PHE A 5 -24.49 -9.26 50.67
C PHE A 5 -25.60 -8.91 49.66
N SER A 6 -25.25 -8.12 48.63
CA SER A 6 -25.80 -8.32 47.29
C SER A 6 -24.86 -7.67 46.27
N PHE A 7 -23.75 -8.38 46.06
CA PHE A 7 -22.93 -8.27 44.86
C PHE A 7 -23.74 -8.86 43.69
N LEU A 8 -24.07 -8.06 42.69
CA LEU A 8 -23.74 -8.33 41.28
C LEU A 8 -24.25 -7.16 40.42
N LEU A 9 -23.52 -6.05 40.46
CA LEU A 9 -23.49 -5.13 39.33
C LEU A 9 -22.84 -5.91 38.17
N LEU A 10 -23.69 -6.48 37.31
CA LEU A 10 -23.32 -7.06 36.03
C LEU A 10 -22.88 -5.91 35.12
N GLY A 11 -21.68 -5.41 35.37
CA GLY A 11 -20.91 -4.63 34.41
C GLY A 11 -20.54 -5.56 33.27
N ILE A 12 -21.45 -5.69 32.30
CA ILE A 12 -21.12 -6.22 30.98
C ILE A 12 -20.21 -5.17 30.36
N SER A 13 -18.92 -5.29 30.63
CA SER A 13 -17.87 -4.71 29.82
C SER A 13 -18.06 -5.30 28.43
N LEU A 14 -18.68 -4.51 27.54
CA LEU A 14 -18.53 -4.64 26.10
C LEU A 14 -17.05 -4.39 25.79
N VAL A 15 -16.22 -5.40 26.07
CA VAL A 15 -14.94 -5.52 25.41
C VAL A 15 -15.31 -5.89 23.98
N SER A 16 -15.57 -4.87 23.17
CA SER A 16 -15.46 -4.96 21.73
C SER A 16 -14.01 -5.33 21.45
N ILE A 17 -13.70 -6.61 21.53
CA ILE A 17 -12.48 -7.16 20.95
C ILE A 17 -12.65 -6.87 19.47
N ALA A 18 -12.03 -5.77 19.01
CA ALA A 18 -11.83 -5.52 17.61
C ALA A 18 -10.88 -6.60 17.10
N GLN A 19 -11.38 -7.82 16.94
CA GLN A 19 -10.72 -8.84 16.15
C GLN A 19 -10.64 -8.27 14.74
N SER A 20 -9.44 -7.83 14.37
CA SER A 20 -9.16 -7.45 13.00
C SER A 20 -9.50 -8.65 12.12
N ARG A 21 -10.59 -8.55 11.35
CA ARG A 21 -10.99 -9.61 10.42
C ARG A 21 -9.81 -9.91 9.51
N GLU A 22 -9.34 -11.16 9.51
CA GLU A 22 -8.26 -11.55 8.62
C GLU A 22 -8.76 -11.50 7.17
N ILE A 23 -7.99 -10.85 6.31
CA ILE A 23 -8.29 -10.81 4.87
C ILE A 23 -8.11 -12.24 4.32
N PRO A 24 -9.11 -12.81 3.63
CA PRO A 24 -9.00 -14.13 3.02
C PRO A 24 -7.79 -14.28 2.11
N GLN A 25 -7.08 -15.40 2.24
CA GLN A 25 -5.90 -15.70 1.43
C GLN A 25 -6.17 -15.67 -0.09
N PRO A 26 -7.31 -16.16 -0.60
CA PRO A 26 -7.64 -16.05 -2.03
C PRO A 26 -7.65 -14.60 -2.55
N TYR A 27 -8.03 -13.62 -1.73
CA TYR A 27 -8.00 -12.21 -2.14
C TYR A 27 -6.57 -11.68 -2.21
N LYS A 28 -5.67 -12.19 -1.37
CA LYS A 28 -4.25 -11.81 -1.40
C LYS A 28 -3.56 -12.41 -2.63
N ASP A 29 -3.92 -13.63 -3.03
CA ASP A 29 -3.24 -14.34 -4.11
C ASP A 29 -3.80 -14.03 -5.50
N TYR A 30 -4.94 -13.34 -5.57
CA TYR A 30 -5.56 -12.94 -6.83
C TYR A 30 -4.69 -12.01 -7.68
N ASP A 31 -4.60 -12.27 -8.98
CA ASP A 31 -3.85 -11.44 -9.92
C ASP A 31 -4.67 -10.24 -10.44
N TYR A 32 -4.73 -9.18 -9.64
CA TYR A 32 -5.40 -7.94 -10.03
C TYR A 32 -4.74 -7.20 -11.20
N LEU A 33 -3.49 -7.49 -11.56
CA LEU A 33 -2.82 -6.78 -12.66
C LEU A 33 -3.07 -7.42 -14.01
N SER A 34 -3.61 -8.64 -14.04
CA SER A 34 -3.97 -9.37 -15.26
C SER A 34 -5.48 -9.55 -15.38
N HIS A 35 -6.26 -9.01 -14.44
CA HIS A 35 -7.73 -9.06 -14.46
C HIS A 35 -8.29 -8.20 -15.60
N LYS A 36 -9.31 -8.72 -16.29
CA LYS A 36 -10.02 -8.02 -17.36
C LYS A 36 -11.16 -7.20 -16.75
N TYR A 37 -10.86 -5.96 -16.41
CA TYR A 37 -11.81 -5.02 -15.81
C TYR A 37 -12.89 -4.58 -16.80
N GLU A 38 -14.11 -4.37 -16.33
CA GLU A 38 -15.20 -3.83 -17.16
C GLU A 38 -14.95 -2.37 -17.56
N HIS A 39 -14.34 -1.60 -16.65
CA HIS A 39 -14.22 -0.14 -16.75
C HIS A 39 -12.79 0.38 -16.67
N LEU A 40 -11.78 -0.49 -16.78
CA LEU A 40 -10.37 -0.11 -16.87
C LEU A 40 -9.75 -0.66 -18.17
N ASP A 41 -8.94 0.15 -18.86
CA ASP A 41 -8.12 -0.35 -19.98
C ASP A 41 -6.86 -1.10 -19.50
N GLU A 42 -6.06 -1.59 -20.45
CA GLU A 42 -4.80 -2.30 -20.18
C GLU A 42 -3.75 -1.46 -19.41
N ASN A 43 -3.89 -0.14 -19.41
CA ASN A 43 -3.06 0.81 -18.68
C ASN A 43 -3.75 1.33 -17.41
N PHE A 44 -4.85 0.70 -17.01
CA PHE A 44 -5.70 1.04 -15.87
C PHE A 44 -6.29 2.47 -15.93
N LYS A 45 -6.48 3.04 -17.13
CA LYS A 45 -7.28 4.26 -17.27
C LYS A 45 -8.75 3.92 -17.13
N ILE A 46 -9.49 4.80 -16.46
CA ILE A 46 -10.90 4.61 -16.15
C ILE A 46 -11.75 5.03 -17.34
N HIS A 47 -12.60 4.11 -17.80
CA HIS A 47 -13.59 4.33 -18.86
C HIS A 47 -14.96 3.90 -18.32
N ILE A 48 -15.70 4.85 -17.76
CA ILE A 48 -17.01 4.61 -17.15
C ILE A 48 -17.93 5.82 -17.38
N GLU A 49 -19.20 5.56 -17.67
CA GLU A 49 -20.21 6.61 -17.77
C GLU A 49 -20.49 7.24 -16.40
N SER A 50 -20.73 8.55 -16.35
CA SER A 50 -21.01 9.28 -15.12
C SER A 50 -22.19 8.69 -14.35
N VAL A 51 -23.28 8.34 -15.03
CA VAL A 51 -24.48 7.75 -14.42
C VAL A 51 -24.14 6.43 -13.71
N LYS A 52 -23.32 5.58 -14.34
CA LYS A 52 -22.87 4.32 -13.73
C LYS A 52 -21.94 4.59 -12.55
N PHE A 53 -21.00 5.50 -12.68
CA PHE A 53 -20.08 5.88 -11.61
C PHE A 53 -20.83 6.40 -10.37
N ASP A 54 -21.77 7.32 -10.58
CA ASP A 54 -22.62 7.89 -9.52
C ASP A 54 -23.46 6.80 -8.86
N SER A 55 -24.01 5.85 -9.63
CA SER A 55 -24.76 4.72 -9.07
C SER A 55 -23.92 3.85 -8.13
N ILE A 56 -22.64 3.62 -8.46
CA ILE A 56 -21.70 2.87 -7.61
C ILE A 56 -21.39 3.69 -6.35
N MET A 57 -21.13 4.99 -6.50
CA MET A 57 -20.90 5.88 -5.36
C MET A 57 -22.06 5.87 -4.38
N THR A 58 -23.29 6.00 -4.86
CA THR A 58 -24.50 5.95 -4.03
C THR A 58 -24.66 4.58 -3.37
N LYS A 59 -24.54 3.48 -4.15
CA LYS A 59 -24.71 2.12 -3.65
C LYS A 59 -23.75 1.77 -2.51
N TYR A 60 -22.50 2.20 -2.62
CA TYR A 60 -21.45 1.92 -1.62
C TYR A 60 -21.14 3.11 -0.71
N GLN A 61 -22.01 4.12 -0.69
CA GLN A 61 -21.98 5.24 0.24
C GLN A 61 -20.65 6.04 0.23
N TYR A 62 -20.06 6.22 -0.94
CA TYR A 62 -18.92 7.13 -1.09
C TYR A 62 -19.37 8.58 -0.88
N ALA A 63 -18.57 9.36 -0.16
CA ALA A 63 -18.79 10.79 0.00
C ALA A 63 -18.24 11.53 -1.24
N PRO A 64 -19.07 12.16 -2.10
CA PRO A 64 -18.61 12.75 -3.36
C PRO A 64 -17.48 13.76 -3.19
N GLN A 65 -17.53 14.58 -2.13
CA GLN A 65 -16.52 15.57 -1.78
C GLN A 65 -15.16 14.99 -1.38
N ARG A 66 -15.05 13.67 -1.21
CA ARG A 66 -13.81 12.95 -0.92
C ARG A 66 -13.24 12.20 -2.12
N VAL A 67 -13.96 12.19 -3.25
CA VAL A 67 -13.51 11.56 -4.50
C VAL A 67 -12.96 12.67 -5.39
N ASP A 68 -11.72 13.05 -5.17
CA ASP A 68 -11.08 14.20 -5.84
C ASP A 68 -9.83 13.84 -6.65
N SER A 69 -9.34 12.60 -6.52
CA SER A 69 -8.16 12.11 -7.23
C SER A 69 -8.47 10.89 -8.09
N TRP A 70 -7.63 10.64 -9.09
CA TRP A 70 -7.70 9.42 -9.90
C TRP A 70 -7.74 8.15 -9.05
N ARG A 71 -7.01 8.11 -7.93
CA ARG A 71 -6.97 6.95 -7.04
C ARG A 71 -8.31 6.75 -6.31
N ASP A 72 -9.01 7.83 -5.98
CA ASP A 72 -10.34 7.75 -5.37
C ASP A 72 -11.37 7.32 -6.40
N SER A 73 -11.29 7.82 -7.64
CA SER A 73 -12.12 7.32 -8.74
C SER A 73 -11.86 5.84 -9.02
N LEU A 74 -10.59 5.41 -9.03
CA LEU A 74 -10.21 3.99 -9.14
C LEU A 74 -10.81 3.18 -7.99
N SER A 75 -10.83 3.73 -6.78
CA SER A 75 -11.42 3.09 -5.60
C SER A 75 -12.90 2.78 -5.82
N VAL A 76 -13.68 3.75 -6.34
CA VAL A 76 -15.10 3.60 -6.68
C VAL A 76 -15.27 2.53 -7.76
N VAL A 77 -14.54 2.62 -8.87
CA VAL A 77 -14.66 1.68 -10.00
C VAL A 77 -14.39 0.24 -9.55
N LEU A 78 -13.31 0.02 -8.78
CA LEU A 78 -12.96 -1.30 -8.27
C LEU A 78 -13.96 -1.82 -7.23
N MET A 79 -14.66 -0.94 -6.51
CA MET A 79 -15.79 -1.35 -5.66
C MET A 79 -16.97 -1.82 -6.51
N GLY A 80 -17.26 -1.13 -7.62
CA GLY A 80 -18.26 -1.56 -8.58
C GLY A 80 -17.97 -2.95 -9.14
N GLU A 81 -16.72 -3.21 -9.51
CA GLU A 81 -16.23 -4.48 -10.06
C GLU A 81 -16.34 -5.64 -9.06
N PHE A 82 -15.76 -5.49 -7.85
CA PHE A 82 -15.64 -6.61 -6.92
C PHE A 82 -16.76 -6.72 -5.89
N GLY A 83 -17.50 -5.64 -5.65
CA GLY A 83 -18.49 -5.54 -4.57
C GLY A 83 -17.96 -5.86 -3.18
N ASN A 84 -16.64 -5.75 -2.97
CA ASN A 84 -15.94 -6.20 -1.78
C ASN A 84 -14.81 -5.24 -1.41
N TRP A 85 -14.87 -4.68 -0.20
CA TRP A 85 -13.90 -3.71 0.31
C TRP A 85 -12.47 -4.24 0.43
N ASP A 86 -12.28 -5.51 0.75
CA ASP A 86 -10.93 -6.09 0.86
C ASP A 86 -10.28 -6.23 -0.51
N GLN A 87 -11.00 -6.82 -1.47
CA GLN A 87 -10.51 -6.96 -2.85
C GLN A 87 -10.28 -5.60 -3.50
N GLN A 88 -11.24 -4.68 -3.36
CA GLN A 88 -11.13 -3.30 -3.84
C GLN A 88 -9.86 -2.63 -3.30
N ARG A 89 -9.63 -2.71 -1.98
CA ARG A 89 -8.46 -2.11 -1.33
C ARG A 89 -7.15 -2.74 -1.82
N ILE A 90 -7.09 -4.06 -2.01
CA ILE A 90 -5.90 -4.74 -2.52
C ILE A 90 -5.66 -4.31 -3.96
N ALA A 91 -6.66 -4.42 -4.83
CA ALA A 91 -6.59 -4.04 -6.23
C ALA A 91 -6.12 -2.58 -6.39
N CYS A 92 -6.77 -1.65 -5.68
CA CYS A 92 -6.42 -0.23 -5.71
C CYS A 92 -4.95 -0.02 -5.32
N ASN A 93 -4.47 -0.66 -4.26
CA ASN A 93 -3.08 -0.54 -3.82
C ASN A 93 -2.07 -1.13 -4.81
N ARG A 94 -2.44 -2.19 -5.54
CA ARG A 94 -1.58 -2.84 -6.54
C ARG A 94 -1.52 -2.04 -7.84
N ILE A 95 -2.68 -1.61 -8.34
CA ILE A 95 -2.82 -0.83 -9.57
C ILE A 95 -2.22 0.56 -9.40
N SER A 96 -2.50 1.25 -8.28
CA SER A 96 -1.96 2.59 -8.04
C SER A 96 -0.49 2.59 -7.60
N TYR A 97 0.21 1.46 -7.70
CA TYR A 97 1.58 1.33 -7.21
C TYR A 97 2.56 1.94 -8.21
N SER A 98 3.41 2.86 -7.75
CA SER A 98 4.28 3.65 -8.62
C SER A 98 5.76 3.29 -8.48
N ASN A 99 6.56 3.65 -9.49
CA ASN A 99 8.01 3.56 -9.43
C ASN A 99 8.59 4.36 -8.26
N LEU A 100 8.00 5.52 -7.93
CA LEU A 100 8.38 6.31 -6.76
C LEU A 100 8.27 5.50 -5.46
N LYS A 101 7.18 4.75 -5.30
CA LYS A 101 7.01 3.93 -4.10
C LYS A 101 8.07 2.82 -4.03
N THR A 102 8.37 2.15 -5.15
CA THR A 102 9.47 1.18 -5.23
C THR A 102 10.83 1.82 -4.95
N SER A 103 11.04 3.05 -5.43
CA SER A 103 12.30 3.78 -5.27
C SER A 103 12.62 4.04 -3.80
N TYR A 104 11.59 4.27 -2.97
CA TYR A 104 11.78 4.37 -1.53
C TYR A 104 12.28 3.06 -0.90
N TYR A 105 11.83 1.90 -1.37
CA TYR A 105 12.33 0.62 -0.86
C TYR A 105 13.77 0.35 -1.27
N LEU A 106 14.17 0.81 -2.46
CA LEU A 106 15.44 0.46 -3.09
C LEU A 106 16.53 1.55 -2.95
N TRP A 107 16.17 2.71 -2.39
CA TRP A 107 17.06 3.86 -2.19
C TRP A 107 17.77 4.34 -3.47
N ILE A 108 17.01 4.30 -4.56
CA ILE A 108 17.38 4.80 -5.88
C ILE A 108 16.26 5.71 -6.38
N THR A 109 16.48 6.39 -7.50
CA THR A 109 15.48 7.27 -8.11
C THR A 109 14.36 6.48 -8.78
N PRO A 110 13.17 7.09 -8.98
CA PRO A 110 12.07 6.44 -9.71
C PRO A 110 12.45 6.06 -11.15
N GLU A 111 13.33 6.83 -11.78
CA GLU A 111 13.82 6.56 -13.13
C GLU A 111 14.75 5.35 -13.16
N GLU A 112 15.67 5.23 -12.20
CA GLU A 112 16.50 4.03 -12.07
C GLU A 112 15.66 2.78 -11.80
N VAL A 113 14.61 2.87 -10.98
CA VAL A 113 13.64 1.78 -10.80
C VAL A 113 13.02 1.38 -12.13
N LYS A 114 12.53 2.37 -12.90
CA LYS A 114 11.86 2.13 -14.18
C LYS A 114 12.80 1.41 -15.15
N GLN A 115 14.01 1.92 -15.34
CA GLN A 115 15.00 1.31 -16.23
C GLN A 115 15.40 -0.10 -15.78
N MET A 116 15.54 -0.32 -14.47
CA MET A 116 15.89 -1.63 -13.92
C MET A 116 14.75 -2.65 -14.09
N ALA A 117 13.49 -2.20 -13.97
CA ALA A 117 12.29 -2.99 -14.19
C ALA A 117 12.13 -3.38 -15.66
N GLU A 118 12.26 -2.41 -16.57
CA GLU A 118 12.15 -2.60 -18.02
C GLU A 118 13.19 -3.57 -18.56
N LYS A 119 14.47 -3.42 -18.13
CA LYS A 119 15.55 -4.35 -18.48
C LYS A 119 15.26 -5.81 -18.08
N ARG A 120 14.36 -6.02 -17.13
CA ARG A 120 13.94 -7.34 -16.63
C ARG A 120 12.54 -7.75 -17.07
N GLY A 121 11.93 -7.00 -17.99
CA GLY A 121 10.62 -7.30 -18.56
C GLY A 121 9.43 -7.03 -17.63
N PHE A 122 9.61 -6.28 -16.54
CA PHE A 122 8.50 -5.90 -15.66
C PHE A 122 7.74 -4.71 -16.23
N LYS A 123 6.48 -4.94 -16.62
CA LYS A 123 5.59 -3.89 -17.16
C LYS A 123 4.98 -2.99 -16.07
N HIS A 124 4.74 -3.53 -14.88
CA HIS A 124 4.08 -2.80 -13.79
C HIS A 124 4.99 -2.69 -12.56
N PRO A 125 5.13 -1.49 -11.93
CA PRO A 125 6.03 -1.28 -10.79
C PRO A 125 5.78 -2.21 -9.60
N TYR A 126 4.52 -2.58 -9.37
CA TYR A 126 4.16 -3.54 -8.31
C TYR A 126 4.81 -4.91 -8.50
N ARG A 127 4.87 -5.43 -9.74
CA ARG A 127 5.49 -6.73 -10.03
C ARG A 127 6.98 -6.70 -9.76
N PHE A 128 7.61 -5.58 -10.06
CA PHE A 128 9.02 -5.40 -9.75
C PHE A 128 9.25 -5.34 -8.24
N TYR A 129 8.38 -4.67 -7.49
CA TYR A 129 8.41 -4.71 -6.02
C TYR A 129 8.22 -6.13 -5.46
N GLU A 130 7.28 -6.92 -6.01
CA GLU A 130 7.08 -8.32 -5.61
C GLU A 130 8.32 -9.18 -5.87
N TYR A 131 9.03 -8.94 -6.97
CA TYR A 131 10.28 -9.62 -7.30
C TYR A 131 11.34 -9.47 -6.20
N PHE A 132 11.49 -8.27 -5.63
CA PHE A 132 12.39 -8.05 -4.49
C PHE A 132 11.88 -8.69 -3.20
N ARG A 133 10.56 -8.77 -3.03
CA ARG A 133 9.97 -9.22 -1.78
C ARG A 133 9.92 -10.75 -1.66
N TYR A 134 9.71 -11.45 -2.77
CA TYR A 134 9.34 -12.87 -2.75
C TYR A 134 10.16 -13.77 -3.68
N HIS A 135 11.03 -13.23 -4.54
CA HIS A 135 11.71 -14.00 -5.59
C HIS A 135 13.23 -13.92 -5.54
N GLU A 136 13.79 -13.95 -4.32
CA GLU A 136 15.25 -13.96 -4.11
C GLU A 136 15.96 -15.10 -4.83
N ASN A 137 15.32 -16.26 -4.90
CA ASN A 137 15.83 -17.42 -5.63
C ASN A 137 15.94 -17.18 -7.15
N LYS A 138 15.31 -16.14 -7.69
CA LYS A 138 15.37 -15.75 -9.11
C LYS A 138 16.34 -14.58 -9.37
N TRP A 139 17.14 -14.18 -8.39
CA TRP A 139 18.09 -13.08 -8.54
C TRP A 139 19.37 -13.52 -9.24
N ASP A 140 19.76 -12.77 -10.27
CA ASP A 140 21.09 -12.84 -10.87
C ASP A 140 22.16 -12.30 -9.90
N ASN A 141 23.45 -12.51 -10.21
CA ASN A 141 24.56 -12.05 -9.38
C ASN A 141 24.59 -10.51 -9.20
N GLY A 142 24.15 -9.78 -10.22
CA GLY A 142 24.05 -8.32 -10.15
C GLY A 142 22.98 -7.87 -9.15
N MET A 143 21.84 -8.54 -9.13
CA MET A 143 20.75 -8.26 -8.20
C MET A 143 21.10 -8.64 -6.77
N LYS A 144 21.78 -9.78 -6.57
CA LYS A 144 22.33 -10.17 -5.27
C LYS A 144 23.31 -9.12 -4.75
N SER A 145 24.25 -8.69 -5.59
CA SER A 145 25.22 -7.64 -5.24
C SER A 145 24.56 -6.30 -4.96
N PHE A 146 23.54 -5.92 -5.75
CA PHE A 146 22.74 -4.72 -5.50
C PHE A 146 22.06 -4.77 -4.12
N MET A 147 21.38 -5.87 -3.81
CA MET A 147 20.68 -6.05 -2.54
C MET A 147 21.63 -6.11 -1.34
N GLU A 148 22.79 -6.74 -1.48
CA GLU A 148 23.83 -6.75 -0.45
C GLU A 148 24.35 -5.33 -0.15
N LYS A 149 24.63 -4.54 -1.20
CA LYS A 149 25.04 -3.13 -1.06
C LYS A 149 23.95 -2.30 -0.39
N LEU A 150 22.69 -2.50 -0.78
CA LEU A 150 21.56 -1.82 -0.18
C LEU A 150 21.42 -2.19 1.31
N ARG A 151 21.54 -3.48 1.66
CA ARG A 151 21.53 -3.94 3.06
C ARG A 151 22.61 -3.28 3.90
N LYS A 152 23.86 -3.25 3.40
CA LYS A 152 24.97 -2.56 4.07
C LYS A 152 24.69 -1.07 4.27
N LYS A 153 24.13 -0.40 3.26
CA LYS A 153 23.77 1.02 3.33
C LYS A 153 22.69 1.28 4.39
N VAL A 154 21.62 0.48 4.42
CA VAL A 154 20.54 0.60 5.42
C VAL A 154 21.05 0.27 6.82
N ALA A 155 21.87 -0.77 6.98
CA ALA A 155 22.49 -1.14 8.25
C ALA A 155 23.37 -0.01 8.80
N SER A 156 24.14 0.66 7.94
CA SER A 156 24.96 1.81 8.32
C SER A 156 24.12 3.00 8.79
N VAL A 157 23.01 3.33 8.11
CA VAL A 157 22.14 4.46 8.49
C VAL A 157 21.32 4.18 9.73
N SER A 158 20.94 2.91 9.96
CA SER A 158 20.19 2.48 11.14
C SER A 158 21.06 2.16 12.35
N GLU A 159 22.39 2.10 12.17
CA GLU A 159 23.34 1.60 13.18
C GLU A 159 23.01 0.19 13.69
N ARG A 160 22.36 -0.62 12.84
CA ARG A 160 21.83 -1.94 13.19
C ARG A 160 22.41 -3.03 12.31
N LYS A 161 23.17 -3.94 12.93
CA LYS A 161 23.78 -5.09 12.24
C LYS A 161 22.75 -6.15 11.85
N ASP A 162 21.68 -6.30 12.62
CA ASP A 162 20.64 -7.31 12.37
C ASP A 162 19.89 -7.09 11.06
N VAL A 163 19.91 -5.88 10.51
CA VAL A 163 19.39 -5.54 9.17
C VAL A 163 20.02 -6.40 8.06
N LEU A 164 21.28 -6.81 8.22
CA LEU A 164 21.99 -7.62 7.23
C LEU A 164 21.37 -9.02 7.09
N GLU A 165 20.79 -9.55 8.16
CA GLU A 165 20.29 -10.93 8.26
C GLU A 165 18.75 -11.03 8.12
N MET A 166 18.04 -9.90 8.11
CA MET A 166 16.58 -9.87 7.97
C MET A 166 16.12 -10.54 6.67
N ASP A 167 14.99 -11.25 6.71
CA ASP A 167 14.29 -11.66 5.50
C ASP A 167 13.94 -10.44 4.62
N ASN A 168 13.81 -10.63 3.31
CA ASN A 168 13.60 -9.49 2.38
C ASN A 168 12.36 -8.66 2.70
N ARG A 169 11.28 -9.27 3.20
CA ARG A 169 10.06 -8.53 3.52
C ARG A 169 10.29 -7.60 4.71
N SER A 170 10.97 -8.08 5.75
CA SER A 170 11.34 -7.28 6.92
C SER A 170 12.37 -6.22 6.56
N PHE A 171 13.40 -6.61 5.81
CA PHE A 171 14.44 -5.71 5.31
C PHE A 171 13.86 -4.54 4.51
N LEU A 172 13.01 -4.82 3.50
CA LEU A 172 12.40 -3.78 2.67
C LEU A 172 11.52 -2.84 3.50
N ARG A 173 10.86 -3.34 4.55
CA ARG A 173 10.10 -2.48 5.47
C ARG A 173 11.00 -1.50 6.22
N GLU A 174 12.16 -1.96 6.69
CA GLU A 174 13.15 -1.07 7.33
C GLU A 174 13.75 -0.08 6.32
N ALA A 175 14.12 -0.55 5.14
CA ALA A 175 14.61 0.31 4.06
C ALA A 175 13.59 1.41 3.72
N LEU A 176 12.30 1.08 3.60
CA LEU A 176 11.25 2.06 3.38
C LEU A 176 11.23 3.15 4.46
N LYS A 177 11.28 2.77 5.74
CA LYS A 177 11.20 3.73 6.85
C LYS A 177 12.33 4.75 6.79
N LEU A 178 13.53 4.28 6.49
CA LEU A 178 14.78 5.04 6.53
C LEU A 178 15.15 5.69 5.21
N SER A 179 14.37 5.48 4.14
CA SER A 179 14.61 6.06 2.83
C SER A 179 14.73 7.59 2.90
N PRO A 180 15.89 8.18 2.56
CA PRO A 180 16.10 9.62 2.67
C PRO A 180 15.08 10.43 1.85
N GLN A 181 14.82 9.99 0.62
CA GLN A 181 13.83 10.64 -0.25
C GLN A 181 12.43 10.56 0.33
N ARG A 182 12.02 9.40 0.87
CA ARG A 182 10.70 9.28 1.51
C ARG A 182 10.56 10.19 2.72
N VAL A 183 11.60 10.29 3.55
CA VAL A 183 11.59 11.17 4.72
C VAL A 183 11.40 12.62 4.28
N LYS A 184 12.15 13.06 3.25
CA LYS A 184 12.00 14.38 2.64
C LYS A 184 10.58 14.62 2.12
N ASP A 185 10.07 13.73 1.27
CA ASP A 185 8.74 13.87 0.66
C ASP A 185 7.62 13.89 1.72
N PHE A 186 7.79 13.12 2.81
CA PHE A 186 6.85 13.11 3.93
C PHE A 186 6.84 14.45 4.67
N LEU A 187 8.01 15.05 4.93
CA LEU A 187 8.11 16.36 5.57
C LEU A 187 7.47 17.45 4.70
N GLU A 188 7.77 17.47 3.40
CA GLU A 188 7.18 18.42 2.45
C GLU A 188 5.65 18.30 2.39
N LEU A 189 5.13 17.07 2.33
CA LEU A 189 3.69 16.84 2.35
C LEU A 189 3.04 17.32 3.65
N ARG A 190 3.70 17.09 4.79
CA ARG A 190 3.22 17.54 6.10
C ARG A 190 3.16 19.07 6.15
N GLU A 191 4.19 19.77 5.69
CA GLU A 191 4.21 21.23 5.62
C GLU A 191 3.11 21.79 4.72
N LYS A 192 2.92 21.21 3.53
CA LYS A 192 1.85 21.61 2.61
C LYS A 192 0.47 21.47 3.26
N ARG A 193 0.23 20.38 3.97
CA ARG A 193 -1.02 20.14 4.70
C ARG A 193 -1.23 21.17 5.82
N MET A 194 -0.20 21.48 6.60
CA MET A 194 -0.29 22.51 7.64
C MET A 194 -0.65 23.89 7.05
N LYS A 195 0.05 24.33 5.99
CA LYS A 195 -0.25 25.60 5.30
C LYS A 195 -1.67 25.64 4.74
N SER A 196 -2.17 24.54 4.19
CA SER A 196 -3.54 24.45 3.64
C SER A 196 -4.65 24.45 4.69
N ARG A 197 -4.35 24.06 5.94
CA ARG A 197 -5.29 24.16 7.06
C ARG A 197 -5.36 25.58 7.57
N VAL A 198 -4.22 26.27 7.71
CA VAL A 198 -4.17 27.67 8.17
C VAL A 198 -4.93 28.62 7.24
N ARG A 199 -4.88 28.41 5.92
CA ARG A 199 -5.61 29.25 4.94
C ARG A 199 -7.13 29.03 4.89
N ARG A 200 -7.66 28.04 5.60
CA ARG A 200 -9.10 27.73 5.64
C ARG A 200 -9.81 28.28 6.88
N TRP A 201 -9.08 29.02 7.72
CA TRP A 201 -9.58 29.79 8.86
C TRP A 201 -9.31 31.27 8.59
#